data_AF-A0A9Y2AKL2-F1
#
_entry.id   AF-A0A9Y2AKL2-F1
#
_cell.length_a   1.000
_cell.length_b   1.000
_cell.length_c   1.000
_cell.angle_alpha   90.00
_cell.angle_beta   90.00
_cell.angle_gamma   90.00
#
_symmetry.space_group_name_H-M   'P 1'
#
loop_
_entity.id
_entity.type
_entity.pdbx_description
1 polymer ?
#
loop_
_entity_poly.entity_id
_entity_poly.type
_entity_poly.pdbx_seq_one_letter_code
_entity_poly.pdbx_strand_id
1 'polypeptide(L)'
;MKNLNKNLYRAILQAYKVFLKPFAPAGPPNSPLDALFDKLWAEKQFDLLYKSWQQLLENVFNPLLADIIQQGNLEGNMQVFFINETIAFFWSTINCLWEASYLKEPSDFFSNKVKVTESILERILGIEEGVFKLSIAQP
;
A
#
# COMPACT_ATOMS: atom_id res chain seq x y z
N MET A 1 13.40 17.79 -15.06
CA MET A 1 12.73 16.57 -14.51
C MET A 1 13.72 15.67 -13.75
N LYS A 2 14.24 16.08 -12.58
CA LYS A 2 15.26 15.28 -11.85
C LYS A 2 15.00 15.00 -10.36
N ASN A 3 13.94 15.54 -9.75
CA ASN A 3 13.64 15.35 -8.32
C ASN A 3 12.31 14.66 -8.01
N LEU A 4 11.48 14.33 -9.01
CA LEU A 4 10.20 13.64 -8.79
C LEU A 4 10.38 12.13 -8.45
N ASN A 5 11.62 11.62 -8.48
CA ASN A 5 11.84 10.20 -8.71
C ASN A 5 12.21 9.40 -7.46
N LYS A 6 12.90 9.98 -6.46
CA LYS A 6 13.37 9.21 -5.28
C LYS A 6 12.24 8.73 -4.37
N ASN A 7 11.24 9.57 -4.11
CA ASN A 7 10.13 9.21 -3.21
C ASN A 7 9.18 8.20 -3.86
N LEU A 8 8.99 8.31 -5.18
CA LEU A 8 8.24 7.35 -5.99
C LEU A 8 8.95 5.99 -6.06
N TYR A 9 10.26 5.97 -6.26
CA TYR A 9 11.06 4.74 -6.19
C TYR A 9 11.03 4.07 -4.81
N ARG A 10 10.98 4.86 -3.73
CA ARG A 10 10.80 4.34 -2.36
C ARG A 10 9.42 3.72 -2.18
N ALA A 11 8.37 4.37 -2.68
CA ALA A 11 7.00 3.86 -2.61
C ALA A 11 6.83 2.53 -3.35
N ILE A 12 7.39 2.38 -4.57
CA ILE A 12 7.31 1.13 -5.36
C ILE A 12 8.08 -0.01 -4.69
N LEU A 13 9.31 0.26 -4.21
CA LEU A 13 10.13 -0.72 -3.52
C LEU A 13 9.44 -1.23 -2.23
N GLN A 14 8.76 -0.32 -1.54
CA GLN A 14 8.10 -0.61 -0.28
C GLN A 14 6.75 -1.29 -0.49
N ALA A 15 5.98 -0.89 -1.50
CA ALA A 15 4.80 -1.61 -1.93
C ALA A 15 5.12 -3.06 -2.33
N TYR A 16 6.23 -3.30 -3.04
CA TYR A 16 6.69 -4.65 -3.32
C TYR A 16 7.05 -5.42 -2.02
N LYS A 17 7.86 -4.83 -1.14
CA LYS A 17 8.31 -5.50 0.10
C LYS A 17 7.21 -5.75 1.12
N VAL A 18 6.19 -4.88 1.18
CA VAL A 18 5.11 -4.93 2.18
C VAL A 18 3.84 -5.57 1.63
N PHE A 19 3.56 -5.43 0.33
CA PHE A 19 2.30 -5.86 -0.26
C PHE A 19 2.42 -7.05 -1.22
N LEU A 20 3.58 -7.28 -1.84
CA LEU A 20 3.78 -8.44 -2.71
C LEU A 20 4.51 -9.58 -1.98
N LYS A 21 5.50 -9.25 -1.14
CA LYS A 21 6.28 -10.25 -0.40
C LYS A 21 5.48 -11.10 0.62
N PRO A 22 4.49 -10.58 1.37
CA PRO A 22 3.72 -11.40 2.31
C PRO A 22 2.61 -12.24 1.66
N PHE A 23 2.18 -11.87 0.45
CA PHE A 23 1.17 -12.60 -0.33
C PHE A 23 1.82 -13.55 -1.36
N ALA A 24 3.13 -13.44 -1.57
CA ALA A 24 3.91 -14.58 -2.01
C ALA A 24 3.74 -15.65 -0.92
N PRO A 25 3.12 -16.81 -1.22
CA PRO A 25 2.99 -17.85 -0.22
C PRO A 25 4.37 -18.18 0.35
N ALA A 26 4.43 -18.79 1.52
CA ALA A 26 5.61 -19.54 1.99
C ALA A 26 5.89 -20.77 1.08
N GLY A 27 5.74 -20.60 -0.24
CA GLY A 27 6.22 -21.47 -1.27
C GLY A 27 7.73 -21.33 -1.41
N PRO A 28 8.34 -22.21 -2.20
CA PRO A 28 9.79 -22.30 -2.31
C PRO A 28 10.36 -20.93 -2.71
N PRO A 29 11.62 -20.62 -2.32
CA PRO A 29 12.29 -19.44 -2.85
C PRO A 29 12.16 -19.49 -4.37
N ASN A 30 11.81 -18.37 -5.00
CA ASN A 30 11.62 -18.17 -6.45
C ASN A 30 10.18 -18.35 -6.98
N SER A 31 9.21 -17.50 -6.58
CA SER A 31 8.09 -17.27 -7.50
C SER A 31 8.62 -16.60 -8.78
N PRO A 32 8.09 -16.90 -9.98
CA PRO A 32 8.52 -16.24 -11.21
C PRO A 32 8.40 -14.71 -11.15
N LEU A 33 7.47 -14.21 -10.35
CA LEU A 33 7.26 -12.78 -10.11
C LEU A 33 8.40 -12.20 -9.26
N ASP A 34 8.81 -12.89 -8.20
CA ASP A 34 9.93 -12.46 -7.35
C ASP A 34 11.24 -12.46 -8.14
N ALA A 35 11.49 -13.51 -8.93
CA ALA A 35 12.67 -13.60 -9.78
C ALA A 35 12.70 -12.51 -10.86
N LEU A 36 11.53 -12.17 -11.44
CA LEU A 36 11.40 -11.07 -12.38
C LEU A 36 11.67 -9.72 -11.70
N PHE A 37 11.11 -9.49 -10.50
CA PHE A 37 11.34 -8.28 -9.73
C PHE A 37 12.81 -8.11 -9.35
N ASP A 38 13.44 -9.16 -8.83
CA ASP A 38 14.86 -9.16 -8.45
C ASP A 38 15.76 -8.90 -9.66
N LYS A 39 15.42 -9.49 -10.82
CA LYS A 39 16.15 -9.26 -12.07
C LYS A 39 16.00 -7.82 -12.56
N LEU A 40 14.78 -7.30 -12.64
CA LEU A 40 14.53 -5.91 -13.05
C LEU A 40 15.21 -4.92 -12.08
N TRP A 41 15.24 -5.25 -10.79
CA TRP A 41 15.94 -4.46 -9.78
C TRP A 41 17.46 -4.48 -9.98
N ALA A 42 18.06 -5.67 -10.14
CA ALA A 42 19.48 -5.83 -10.38
C ALA A 42 19.95 -5.12 -11.66
N GLU A 43 19.12 -5.16 -12.70
CA GLU A 43 19.35 -4.51 -13.99
C GLU A 43 18.98 -3.01 -13.99
N LYS A 44 18.54 -2.45 -12.85
CA LYS A 44 18.14 -1.04 -12.69
C LYS A 44 17.02 -0.61 -13.64
N GLN A 45 16.15 -1.54 -14.04
CA GLN A 45 14.99 -1.32 -14.90
C GLN A 45 13.81 -0.73 -14.10
N PHE A 46 14.05 0.36 -13.39
CA PHE A 46 13.08 0.94 -12.46
C PHE A 46 11.82 1.49 -13.13
N ASP A 47 11.93 1.94 -14.37
CA ASP A 47 10.77 2.42 -15.13
C ASP A 47 9.82 1.27 -15.46
N LEU A 48 10.33 0.07 -15.71
CA LEU A 48 9.52 -1.13 -15.90
C LEU A 48 8.87 -1.56 -14.59
N LEU A 49 9.63 -1.57 -13.49
CA LEU A 49 9.09 -1.85 -12.16
C LEU A 49 7.95 -0.88 -11.78
N TYR A 50 8.13 0.41 -12.07
CA TYR A 50 7.11 1.41 -11.82
C TYR A 50 5.86 1.17 -12.66
N LYS A 51 6.01 0.95 -13.97
CA LYS A 51 4.89 0.68 -14.86
C LYS A 51 4.13 -0.57 -14.44
N SER A 52 4.83 -1.64 -14.07
CA SER A 52 4.21 -2.87 -13.58
C SER A 52 3.43 -2.62 -12.28
N TRP A 53 3.98 -1.85 -11.34
CA TRP A 53 3.28 -1.48 -10.11
C TRP A 53 2.04 -0.61 -10.38
N GLN A 54 2.15 0.39 -11.27
CA GLN A 54 1.01 1.21 -11.67
C GLN A 54 -0.08 0.35 -12.31
N GLN A 55 0.28 -0.55 -13.22
CA GLN A 55 -0.69 -1.45 -13.84
C GLN A 55 -1.39 -2.34 -12.82
N LEU A 56 -0.67 -2.82 -11.81
CA LEU A 56 -1.25 -3.63 -10.74
C LEU A 56 -2.22 -2.79 -9.87
N LEU A 57 -1.82 -1.58 -9.49
CA LEU A 57 -2.69 -0.66 -8.76
C LEU A 57 -3.94 -0.32 -9.56
N GLU A 58 -3.78 0.11 -10.81
CA GLU A 58 -4.88 0.63 -11.64
C GLU A 58 -5.84 -0.48 -12.08
N ASN A 59 -5.34 -1.67 -12.42
CA ASN A 59 -6.17 -2.73 -13.00
C ASN A 59 -6.61 -3.80 -12.00
N VAL A 60 -5.98 -3.88 -10.82
CA VAL A 60 -6.29 -4.93 -9.84
C VAL A 60 -6.73 -4.33 -8.50
N PHE A 61 -5.86 -3.57 -7.84
CA PHE A 61 -6.15 -3.14 -6.47
C PHE A 61 -7.15 -2.01 -6.37
N ASN A 62 -7.11 -1.00 -7.24
CA ASN A 62 -8.07 0.10 -7.22
C ASN A 62 -9.49 -0.39 -7.53
N PRO A 63 -9.74 -1.23 -8.55
CA PRO A 63 -11.05 -1.83 -8.76
C PRO A 63 -11.53 -2.65 -7.55
N LEU A 64 -10.65 -3.48 -6.98
CA LEU A 64 -10.99 -4.28 -5.79
C LEU A 64 -11.37 -3.40 -4.59
N LEU A 65 -10.59 -2.34 -4.32
CA LEU A 65 -10.90 -1.40 -3.25
C LEU A 65 -12.20 -0.63 -3.52
N ALA A 66 -12.46 -0.27 -4.78
CA ALA A 66 -13.70 0.38 -5.15
C ALA A 66 -14.91 -0.52 -4.88
N ASP A 67 -14.82 -1.81 -5.26
CA ASP A 67 -15.85 -2.80 -5.01
C ASP A 67 -16.08 -3.00 -3.49
N ILE A 68 -15.00 -3.10 -2.70
CA ILE A 68 -15.09 -3.22 -1.23
C ILE A 68 -15.78 -2.00 -0.63
N ILE A 69 -15.41 -0.79 -1.04
CA ILE A 69 -16.01 0.45 -0.55
C ILE A 69 -17.48 0.54 -0.96
N GLN A 70 -17.80 0.19 -2.21
CA GLN A 70 -19.17 0.18 -2.71
C GLN A 70 -20.04 -0.80 -1.93
N GLN A 71 -19.52 -2.00 -1.66
CA GLN A 71 -20.19 -2.98 -0.82
C GLN A 71 -20.39 -2.45 0.61
N GLY A 72 -19.34 -1.88 1.22
CA GLY A 72 -19.43 -1.29 2.56
C GLY A 72 -20.47 -0.18 2.67
N ASN A 73 -20.59 0.65 1.62
CA ASN A 73 -21.64 1.67 1.52
C ASN A 73 -23.05 1.06 1.45
N LEU A 74 -23.23 -0.02 0.66
CA LEU A 74 -24.51 -0.71 0.54
C LEU A 74 -24.94 -1.38 1.85
N GLU A 75 -23.98 -1.92 2.60
CA GLU A 75 -24.20 -2.55 3.91
C GLU A 75 -24.37 -1.52 5.04
N GLY A 76 -24.09 -0.24 4.79
CA GLY A 76 -24.14 0.82 5.79
C GLY A 76 -22.94 0.87 6.75
N ASN A 77 -21.90 0.08 6.48
CA ASN A 77 -20.67 -0.01 7.28
C ASN A 77 -19.61 1.04 6.87
N MET A 78 -19.79 1.68 5.72
CA MET A 78 -18.96 2.77 5.21
C MET A 78 -19.84 3.92 4.72
N GLN A 79 -19.27 5.13 4.63
CA GLN A 79 -19.95 6.31 4.12
C GLN A 79 -19.04 7.12 3.19
N VAL A 80 -18.82 6.59 1.98
CA VAL A 80 -17.92 7.16 0.98
C VAL A 80 -18.68 7.63 -0.26
N PHE A 81 -18.69 8.93 -0.52
CA PHE A 81 -19.31 9.50 -1.73
C PHE A 81 -18.36 9.53 -2.94
N PHE A 82 -17.07 9.84 -2.71
CA PHE A 82 -16.06 10.03 -3.74
C PHE A 82 -15.05 8.88 -3.72
N ILE A 83 -15.44 7.72 -4.25
CA ILE A 83 -14.69 6.45 -4.10
C ILE A 83 -13.25 6.58 -4.65
N ASN A 84 -13.07 7.16 -5.83
CA ASN A 84 -11.74 7.27 -6.46
C ASN A 84 -10.80 8.16 -5.66
N GLU A 85 -11.29 9.30 -5.18
CA GLU A 85 -10.56 10.22 -4.32
C GLU A 85 -10.22 9.56 -2.98
N THR A 86 -11.17 8.84 -2.38
CA THR A 86 -10.93 8.08 -1.14
C THR A 86 -9.86 7.00 -1.34
N ILE A 87 -9.84 6.29 -2.47
CA ILE A 87 -8.78 5.32 -2.79
C ILE A 87 -7.42 6.02 -2.93
N ALA A 88 -7.37 7.20 -3.56
CA ALA A 88 -6.13 7.98 -3.64
C ALA A 88 -5.62 8.41 -2.25
N PHE A 89 -6.54 8.83 -1.35
CA PHE A 89 -6.21 9.12 0.05
C PHE A 89 -5.77 7.88 0.82
N PHE A 90 -6.43 6.74 0.61
CA PHE A 90 -6.08 5.46 1.22
C PHE A 90 -4.62 5.11 0.93
N TRP A 91 -4.24 5.10 -0.35
CA TRP A 91 -2.86 4.78 -0.74
C TRP A 91 -1.84 5.80 -0.24
N SER A 92 -2.19 7.08 -0.24
CA SER A 92 -1.32 8.13 0.30
C SER A 92 -1.06 7.94 1.79
N THR A 93 -2.09 7.54 2.54
CA THR A 93 -1.98 7.30 4.00
C THR A 93 -1.15 6.05 4.29
N ILE A 94 -1.38 4.96 3.55
CA ILE A 94 -0.58 3.73 3.66
C ILE A 94 0.89 3.99 3.28
N ASN A 95 1.15 4.81 2.26
CA ASN A 95 2.50 5.14 1.83
C ASN A 95 3.33 5.82 2.94
N CYS A 96 2.70 6.57 3.85
CA CYS A 96 3.38 7.16 5.01
C CYS A 96 3.91 6.08 5.98
N LEU A 97 3.15 5.01 6.21
CA LEU A 97 3.60 3.89 7.04
C LEU A 97 4.71 3.08 6.37
N TRP A 98 4.59 2.91 5.07
CA TRP A 98 5.62 2.30 4.24
C TRP A 98 6.94 3.07 4.35
N GLU A 99 6.93 4.39 4.21
CA GLU A 99 8.13 5.21 4.39
C GLU A 99 8.73 5.08 5.80
N ALA A 100 7.89 5.11 6.84
CA ALA A 100 8.32 4.95 8.23
C ALA A 100 8.99 3.59 8.48
N SER A 101 8.41 2.51 7.94
CA SER A 101 8.96 1.15 8.01
C SER A 101 10.31 1.05 7.28
N TYR A 102 10.41 1.63 6.08
CA TYR A 102 11.64 1.65 5.29
C TYR A 102 12.78 2.40 5.99
N LEU A 103 12.47 3.56 6.57
CA LEU A 103 13.42 4.38 7.32
C LEU A 103 13.81 3.75 8.66
N LYS A 104 13.20 2.62 9.03
CA LYS A 104 13.39 1.94 10.31
C LYS A 104 13.20 2.90 11.48
N GLU A 105 12.13 3.68 11.42
CA GLU A 105 11.79 4.60 12.50
C GLU A 105 11.63 3.83 13.82
N PRO A 106 11.96 4.45 14.97
CA PRO A 106 11.82 3.81 16.28
C PRO A 106 10.42 3.22 16.48
N SER A 107 10.33 2.06 17.15
CA SER A 107 9.07 1.30 17.30
C SER A 107 7.94 2.13 17.92
N ASP A 108 8.24 2.95 18.93
CA ASP A 108 7.26 3.84 19.55
C ASP A 108 6.73 4.89 18.57
N PHE A 109 7.57 5.39 17.68
CA PHE A 109 7.17 6.37 16.67
C PHE A 109 6.38 5.73 15.53
N PHE A 110 6.80 4.55 15.08
CA PHE A 110 6.09 3.76 14.08
C PHE A 110 4.70 3.34 14.55
N SER A 111 4.59 2.82 15.78
CA SER A 111 3.29 2.42 16.35
C SER A 111 2.33 3.60 16.50
N ASN A 112 2.83 4.79 16.84
CA ASN A 112 2.03 6.00 16.83
C ASN A 112 1.54 6.36 15.41
N LYS A 113 2.40 6.25 14.39
CA LYS A 113 1.98 6.47 13.01
C LYS A 113 0.94 5.45 12.54
N VAL A 114 1.05 4.19 12.95
CA VAL A 114 0.03 3.16 12.66
C VAL A 114 -1.31 3.58 13.24
N LYS A 115 -1.37 3.97 14.52
CA LYS A 115 -2.62 4.45 15.15
C LYS A 115 -3.21 5.67 14.45
N VAL A 116 -2.37 6.63 14.07
CA VAL A 116 -2.80 7.82 13.31
C VAL A 116 -3.35 7.42 11.95
N THR A 117 -2.69 6.48 11.27
CA THR A 117 -3.14 5.99 9.96
C THR A 117 -4.47 5.24 10.07
N GLU A 118 -4.63 4.36 11.06
CA GLU A 118 -5.92 3.70 11.33
C GLU A 118 -7.03 4.73 11.51
N SER A 119 -6.82 5.73 12.37
CA SER A 119 -7.82 6.78 12.63
C SER A 119 -8.16 7.61 11.38
N ILE A 120 -7.16 7.95 10.56
CA ILE A 120 -7.38 8.65 9.29
C ILE A 120 -8.20 7.77 8.34
N LEU A 121 -7.84 6.48 8.22
CA LEU A 121 -8.50 5.54 7.32
C LEU A 121 -9.96 5.30 7.73
N GLU A 122 -10.24 5.12 9.03
CA GLU A 122 -11.61 5.04 9.56
C GLU A 122 -12.42 6.27 9.16
N ARG A 123 -11.83 7.46 9.31
CA ARG A 123 -12.51 8.72 9.00
C ARG A 123 -12.78 8.94 7.51
N ILE A 124 -11.86 8.58 6.61
CA ILE A 124 -12.08 8.73 5.17
C ILE A 124 -13.01 7.66 4.60
N LEU A 125 -13.08 6.48 5.25
CA LEU A 125 -13.99 5.40 4.87
C LEU A 125 -15.38 5.55 5.51
N GLY A 126 -15.51 6.42 6.51
CA GLY A 126 -16.76 6.57 7.28
C GLY A 126 -17.09 5.32 8.09
N ILE A 127 -16.07 4.62 8.58
CA ILE A 127 -16.18 3.44 9.42
C ILE A 127 -16.18 3.89 10.89
N GLU A 128 -16.82 3.11 11.77
CA GLU A 128 -16.77 3.32 13.21
C GLU A 128 -15.32 3.30 13.76
N GLU A 129 -15.05 4.15 14.74
CA GLU A 129 -13.73 4.30 15.35
C GLU A 129 -13.30 3.00 16.06
N GLY A 130 -12.06 2.59 15.84
CA GLY A 130 -11.46 1.41 16.44
C GLY A 130 -11.72 0.09 15.71
N VAL A 131 -12.59 0.06 14.70
CA VAL A 131 -12.91 -1.15 13.91
C VAL A 131 -11.78 -1.50 12.96
N PHE A 132 -11.10 -0.50 12.39
CA PHE A 132 -10.01 -0.74 11.45
C PHE A 132 -8.70 -0.96 12.18
N LYS A 133 -8.04 -2.08 11.89
CA LYS A 133 -6.78 -2.48 12.54
C LYS A 133 -5.78 -2.93 11.50
N LEU A 134 -4.65 -2.23 11.45
CA LEU A 134 -3.53 -2.55 10.58
C LEU A 134 -2.52 -3.42 11.33
N SER A 135 -2.40 -4.67 10.90
CA SER A 135 -1.30 -5.55 11.33
C SER A 135 -0.12 -5.39 10.36
N ILE A 136 0.73 -4.39 10.60
CA ILE A 136 1.96 -4.20 9.82
C ILE A 136 3.14 -4.69 10.65
N ALA A 137 3.78 -5.76 10.17
CA ALA A 137 5.02 -6.25 10.77
C ALA A 137 6.13 -5.21 10.60
N GLN A 138 6.79 -4.83 11.71
CA GLN A 138 8.06 -4.13 11.61
C GLN A 138 9.13 -5.13 11.15
N PRO A 139 9.91 -4.82 10.09
CA PRO A 139 11.03 -5.65 9.65
C PRO A 139 12.22 -5.62 10.59
#